data_AF-B6BKN1-F1
#
_entry.id   AF-B6BKN1-F1
#
_cell.length_a   1.000
_cell.length_b   1.000
_cell.length_c   1.000
_cell.angle_alpha   90.00
_cell.angle_beta   90.00
_cell.angle_gamma   90.00
#
_symmetry.space_group_name_H-M   'P 1'
#
loop_
_entity.id
_entity.type
_entity.pdbx_description
1 polymer ?
#
loop_
_entity_poly.entity_id
_entity_poly.type
_entity_poly.pdbx_seq_one_letter_code
_entity_poly.pdbx_strand_id
1 'polypeptide(L)'
;MPQTLDSDEHKKAREAIMIHVRKVVPKALIVAVFTGLYLFSQVFGEIASSGLTHFQMLLSIKAFFGLWLGFRGINQVFFGIQPWVFKSHLFPFSLVVIIILLSQFMYL
;
A
#
# COMPACT_ATOMS: atom_id res chain seq x y z
N MET A 1 -5.75 -7.86 -23.80
CA MET A 1 -6.13 -9.26 -24.08
C MET A 1 -7.20 -9.23 -25.15
N PRO A 2 -6.97 -9.85 -26.31
CA PRO A 2 -7.96 -9.84 -27.39
C PRO A 2 -9.25 -10.49 -26.88
N GLN A 3 -10.40 -9.87 -27.19
CA GLN A 3 -11.73 -10.25 -26.73
C GLN A 3 -12.28 -11.49 -27.46
N THR A 4 -11.46 -12.53 -27.57
CA THR A 4 -11.78 -13.75 -28.33
C THR A 4 -12.21 -14.92 -27.44
N LEU A 5 -12.28 -14.72 -26.12
CA LEU A 5 -12.71 -15.75 -25.18
C LEU A 5 -14.21 -15.61 -24.94
N ASP A 6 -14.91 -16.74 -24.94
CA ASP A 6 -16.31 -16.76 -24.51
C ASP A 6 -16.43 -16.43 -23.00
N SER A 7 -17.62 -16.05 -22.54
CA SER A 7 -17.87 -15.63 -21.15
C SER A 7 -17.43 -16.68 -20.10
N ASP A 8 -17.56 -17.97 -20.43
CA ASP A 8 -17.14 -19.05 -19.54
C ASP A 8 -15.63 -19.31 -19.59
N GLU A 9 -15.00 -19.12 -20.75
CA GLU A 9 -13.55 -19.19 -20.89
C GLU A 9 -12.86 -18.03 -20.17
N HIS A 10 -13.45 -16.84 -20.23
CA HIS A 10 -13.00 -15.67 -19.47
C HIS A 10 -13.03 -15.92 -17.96
N LYS A 11 -14.08 -16.56 -17.43
CA LYS A 11 -14.15 -16.93 -16.01
C LYS A 11 -13.05 -17.91 -15.63
N LYS A 12 -12.84 -18.97 -16.42
CA LYS A 12 -11.78 -19.96 -16.19
C LYS A 12 -10.39 -19.32 -16.21
N ALA A 13 -10.12 -18.48 -17.20
CA ALA A 13 -8.85 -17.75 -17.31
C ALA A 13 -8.63 -16.81 -16.11
N ARG A 14 -9.68 -16.08 -15.69
CA ARG A 14 -9.62 -15.22 -14.51
C ARG A 14 -9.34 -16.02 -13.24
N GLU A 15 -10.02 -17.14 -13.03
CA GLU A 15 -9.83 -17.99 -11.85
C GLU A 15 -8.40 -18.54 -11.78
N ALA A 16 -7.86 -18.99 -12.92
CA ALA A 16 -6.47 -19.46 -13.03
C ALA A 16 -5.46 -18.37 -12.63
N ILE A 17 -5.65 -17.14 -13.09
CA ILE A 17 -4.83 -15.99 -12.70
C ILE A 17 -5.02 -15.68 -11.20
N MET A 18 -6.26 -15.66 -10.72
CA MET A 18 -6.59 -15.34 -9.33
C MET A 18 -5.95 -16.29 -8.33
N ILE A 19 -5.82 -17.58 -8.65
CA ILE A 19 -5.11 -18.55 -7.80
C ILE A 19 -3.66 -18.13 -7.60
N HIS A 20 -2.97 -17.74 -8.68
CA HIS A 20 -1.58 -17.28 -8.59
C HIS A 20 -1.48 -15.94 -7.86
N VAL A 21 -2.34 -14.98 -8.20
CA VAL A 21 -2.39 -13.63 -7.60
C VAL A 21 -2.60 -13.71 -6.09
N ARG A 22 -3.55 -14.52 -5.63
CA ARG A 22 -3.83 -14.73 -4.19
C ARG A 22 -2.63 -15.30 -3.43
N LYS A 23 -1.71 -16.01 -4.11
CA LYS A 23 -0.49 -16.56 -3.51
C LYS A 23 0.66 -15.55 -3.44
N VAL A 24 0.80 -14.70 -4.46
CA VAL A 24 1.95 -13.79 -4.59
C VAL A 24 1.71 -12.41 -3.99
N VAL A 25 0.50 -11.86 -4.13
CA VAL A 25 0.17 -10.51 -3.66
C VAL A 25 0.39 -10.33 -2.16
N PRO A 26 -0.04 -11.26 -1.27
CA PRO A 26 0.23 -11.14 0.15
C PRO A 26 1.71 -11.04 0.50
N LYS A 27 2.54 -11.85 -0.16
CA LYS A 27 3.99 -11.87 0.06
C LYS A 27 4.64 -10.59 -0.44
N ALA A 28 4.23 -10.13 -1.62
CA ALA A 28 4.71 -8.88 -2.19
C ALA A 28 4.34 -7.67 -1.31
N LEU A 29 3.15 -7.65 -0.71
CA LEU A 29 2.73 -6.61 0.22
C LEU A 29 3.65 -6.57 1.45
N ILE A 30 3.93 -7.71 2.08
CA ILE A 30 4.80 -7.79 3.24
C ILE A 30 6.19 -7.24 2.90
N VAL A 31 6.76 -7.67 1.76
CA VAL A 31 8.04 -7.17 1.27
C VAL A 31 7.99 -5.65 1.08
N ALA A 32 6.95 -5.10 0.44
CA ALA A 32 6.80 -3.66 0.22
C ALA A 32 6.73 -2.85 1.52
N VAL A 33 6.06 -3.37 2.55
CA VAL A 33 5.99 -2.71 3.87
C VAL A 33 7.36 -2.70 4.53
N PHE A 34 8.08 -3.83 4.54
CA PHE A 34 9.41 -3.91 5.14
C PHE A 34 10.44 -3.07 4.40
N THR A 35 10.45 -3.09 3.06
CA THR A 35 11.36 -2.25 2.27
C THR A 35 11.02 -0.77 2.44
N GLY A 36 9.74 -0.41 2.52
CA GLY A 36 9.31 0.97 2.83
C GLY A 36 9.80 1.45 4.20
N LEU A 37 9.69 0.60 5.23
CA LEU A 37 10.21 0.88 6.57
C LEU A 37 11.74 1.05 6.58
N TYR A 38 12.44 0.18 5.85
CA TYR A 38 13.88 0.28 5.71
C TYR A 38 14.29 1.58 5.00
N LEU A 39 13.66 1.91 3.86
CA LEU A 39 13.94 3.16 3.15
C LEU A 39 13.62 4.39 4.00
N PHE A 40 12.56 4.35 4.81
CA PHE A 40 12.27 5.42 5.75
C PHE A 40 13.44 5.64 6.71
N SER A 41 14.03 4.57 7.29
CA SER A 41 15.17 4.73 8.20
C SER A 41 16.42 5.29 7.52
N GLN A 42 16.63 4.98 6.24
CA GLN A 42 17.77 5.52 5.47
C GLN A 42 17.57 6.98 5.06
N VAL A 43 16.33 7.39 4.75
CA VAL A 43 16.04 8.69 4.14
C VAL A 43 15.65 9.75 5.18
N PHE A 44 15.20 9.36 6.38
CA PHE A 44 14.72 10.31 7.39
C PHE A 44 15.81 11.28 7.88
N GLY A 45 17.06 10.81 7.98
CA GLY A 45 18.20 11.61 8.42
C GLY A 45 18.16 12.01 9.89
N GLU A 46 19.10 12.87 10.30
CA GLU A 46 19.20 13.36 11.67
C GLU A 46 18.20 14.51 11.93
N ILE A 47 17.70 14.58 13.16
CA ILE A 47 16.82 15.66 13.60
C ILE A 47 17.72 16.78 14.15
N ALA A 48 17.68 17.94 13.50
CA ALA A 48 18.43 19.11 13.95
C ALA A 48 17.85 19.67 15.28
N SER A 49 18.65 20.43 16.01
CA SER A 49 18.22 21.09 17.26
C SER A 49 17.09 22.10 17.05
N SER A 50 16.92 22.61 15.83
CA SER A 50 15.81 23.48 15.42
C SER A 50 14.49 22.75 15.16
N GLY A 51 14.49 21.42 15.21
CA GLY A 51 13.30 20.58 14.96
C GLY A 51 13.30 19.90 13.58
N LEU A 52 12.14 19.36 13.21
CA LEU A 52 11.95 18.62 11.95
C LEU A 52 11.92 19.56 10.74
N THR A 53 12.60 19.17 9.67
CA THR A 53 12.49 19.83 8.37
C THR A 53 11.12 19.58 7.74
N HIS A 54 10.71 20.44 6.80
CA HIS A 54 9.48 20.25 6.02
C HIS A 54 9.41 18.87 5.38
N PHE A 55 10.51 18.43 4.78
CA PHE A 55 10.68 17.10 4.22
C PHE A 55 10.40 16.00 5.26
N GLN A 56 11.02 16.07 6.44
CA GLN A 56 10.83 15.09 7.52
C GLN A 56 9.40 15.08 8.07
N MET A 57 8.76 16.24 8.18
CA MET A 57 7.35 16.34 8.60
C MET A 57 6.43 15.64 7.60
N LEU A 58 6.54 15.97 6.31
CA LEU A 58 5.73 15.34 5.26
C LEU A 58 6.04 13.85 5.09
N LEU A 59 7.32 13.46 5.21
CA LEU A 59 7.75 12.05 5.20
C LEU A 59 7.12 11.28 6.37
N SER A 60 7.02 11.89 7.57
CA SER A 60 6.39 11.26 8.73
C SER A 60 4.90 11.03 8.52
N ILE A 61 4.18 12.02 7.98
CA ILE A 61 2.75 11.90 7.65
C ILE A 61 2.54 10.80 6.60
N LYS A 62 3.39 10.77 5.57
CA LYS A 62 3.37 9.75 4.52
C LYS A 62 3.64 8.36 5.11
N ALA A 63 4.63 8.23 5.98
CA ALA A 63 4.96 6.99 6.65
C ALA A 63 3.81 6.51 7.54
N PHE A 64 3.13 7.40 8.25
CA PHE A 64 1.95 7.07 9.05
C PHE A 64 0.82 6.48 8.19
N PHE A 65 0.46 7.13 7.08
CA PHE A 65 -0.57 6.58 6.17
C PHE A 65 -0.13 5.29 5.49
N GLY A 66 1.15 5.19 5.08
CA GLY A 66 1.71 3.99 4.48
C GLY A 66 1.72 2.80 5.45
N LEU A 67 2.10 3.03 6.71
CA LEU A 67 2.08 2.04 7.78
C LEU A 67 0.67 1.57 8.10
N TRP A 68 -0.30 2.49 8.15
CA TRP A 68 -1.70 2.14 8.32
C TRP A 68 -2.20 1.23 7.18
N LEU A 69 -1.90 1.56 5.92
CA LEU A 69 -2.24 0.74 4.76
C LEU A 69 -1.56 -0.64 4.81
N GLY A 70 -0.28 -0.67 5.18
CA GLY A 70 0.51 -1.89 5.34
C GLY A 70 -0.05 -2.80 6.43
N PHE A 71 -0.28 -2.25 7.62
CA PHE A 71 -0.88 -2.96 8.76
C PHE A 71 -2.25 -3.53 8.40
N ARG A 72 -3.11 -2.72 7.75
CA ARG A 72 -4.39 -3.19 7.23
C ARG A 72 -4.22 -4.35 6.26
N GLY A 73 -3.36 -4.21 5.26
CA GLY A 73 -3.21 -5.23 4.22
C GLY A 73 -2.64 -6.54 4.77
N ILE A 74 -1.70 -6.45 5.71
CA ILE A 74 -1.16 -7.61 6.45
C ILE A 74 -2.28 -8.29 7.25
N ASN A 75 -3.07 -7.53 8.02
CA ASN A 75 -4.18 -8.11 8.77
C ASN A 75 -5.24 -8.75 7.85
N GLN A 76 -5.51 -8.16 6.68
CA GLN A 76 -6.41 -8.75 5.69
C GLN A 76 -5.89 -10.09 5.15
N VAL A 77 -4.57 -10.22 4.99
CA VAL A 77 -3.92 -11.46 4.54
C VAL A 77 -4.01 -12.56 5.60
N PHE A 78 -3.72 -12.25 6.86
CA PHE A 78 -3.60 -13.25 7.93
C PHE A 78 -4.93 -13.56 8.64
N PHE A 79 -5.80 -12.57 8.82
CA PHE A 79 -7.04 -12.69 9.59
C PHE A 79 -8.31 -12.58 8.73
N GLY A 80 -8.16 -12.39 7.42
CA GLY A 80 -9.29 -12.17 6.50
C GLY A 80 -9.88 -10.77 6.60
N ILE A 81 -10.88 -10.46 5.75
CA ILE A 81 -11.56 -9.16 5.78
C ILE A 81 -12.50 -9.13 6.99
N GLN A 82 -12.10 -8.43 8.06
CA GLN A 82 -13.02 -8.14 9.16
C GLN A 82 -14.06 -7.09 8.72
N PRO A 83 -15.36 -7.44 8.70
CA PRO A 83 -16.42 -6.58 8.14
C PRO A 83 -16.71 -5.32 8.96
N TRP A 84 -16.17 -5.20 10.17
CA TRP A 84 -16.36 -4.04 11.04
C TRP A 84 -15.33 -2.94 10.84
N VAL A 85 -14.16 -3.25 10.27
CA VAL A 85 -13.05 -2.30 10.05
C VAL A 85 -12.88 -1.95 8.57
N PHE A 86 -13.32 -2.81 7.64
CA PHE A 86 -12.92 -2.74 6.24
C PHE A 86 -14.06 -2.86 5.22
N LYS A 87 -15.19 -2.18 5.42
CA LYS A 87 -16.35 -2.22 4.48
C LYS A 87 -16.11 -1.56 3.12
N SER A 88 -15.11 -0.68 3.00
CA SER A 88 -14.95 0.14 1.78
C SER A 88 -13.52 0.17 1.26
N HIS A 89 -13.39 0.12 -0.06
CA HIS A 89 -12.14 0.33 -0.79
C HIS A 89 -11.81 1.80 -1.02
N LEU A 90 -12.78 2.71 -0.82
CA LEU A 90 -12.59 4.15 -1.04
C LEU A 90 -11.54 4.74 -0.11
N PHE A 91 -11.64 4.48 1.19
CA PHE A 91 -10.70 5.04 2.16
C PHE A 91 -9.23 4.65 1.89
N PRO A 92 -8.90 3.36 1.69
CA PRO A 92 -7.55 2.95 1.29
C PRO A 92 -7.08 3.61 0.00
N PHE A 93 -7.96 3.74 -0.99
CA PHE A 93 -7.64 4.39 -2.25
C PHE A 93 -7.35 5.88 -2.06
N SER A 94 -8.18 6.59 -1.28
CA SER A 94 -7.94 7.99 -0.93
C SER A 94 -6.60 8.19 -0.21
N LEU A 95 -6.22 7.29 0.70
CA LEU A 95 -4.91 7.34 1.37
C LEU A 95 -3.76 7.22 0.36
N VAL A 96 -3.87 6.32 -0.62
CA VAL A 96 -2.87 6.20 -1.70
C VAL A 96 -2.76 7.51 -2.49
N VAL A 97 -3.89 8.11 -2.86
CA VAL A 97 -3.90 9.40 -3.58
C VAL A 97 -3.25 10.50 -2.72
N ILE A 98 -3.59 10.58 -1.44
CA ILE A 98 -2.99 11.54 -0.50
C ILE A 98 -1.48 11.35 -0.41
N ILE A 99 -0.99 10.10 -0.31
CA ILE A 99 0.44 9.78 -0.27
C ILE A 99 1.16 10.26 -1.55
N ILE A 100 0.54 10.07 -2.71
CA ILE A 100 1.11 10.52 -3.99
C ILE A 100 1.19 12.05 -4.02
N LEU A 101 0.12 12.74 -3.61
CA LEU A 101 0.10 14.20 -3.55
C LEU A 101 1.14 14.75 -2.57
N LEU A 102 1.22 14.19 -1.36
CA LEU A 102 2.24 14.55 -0.37
C LEU A 102 3.65 14.45 -0.96
N SER A 103 3.91 13.44 -1.79
CA SER A 103 5.21 13.25 -2.44
C SER A 103 5.61 14.42 -3.35
N GLN A 104 4.64 15.12 -3.95
CA GLN A 104 4.91 16.31 -4.76
C GLN A 104 5.32 17.52 -3.92
N PHE A 105 4.80 17.62 -2.68
CA PHE A 105 5.08 18.72 -1.78
C PHE A 105 6.32 18.53 -0.91
N MET A 106 6.96 17.36 -0.94
CA MET A 106 8.12 17.04 -0.10
C MET A 106 9.37 17.88 -0.41
N TYR A 107 9.51 18.35 -1.65
CA TYR A 107 10.67 19.08 -2.14
C TYR A 107 10.38 20.55 -2.47
N LEU A 108 9.18 21.02 -2.13
CA LEU A 108 8.81 22.43 -2.19
C LEU A 108 9.20 23.12 -0.89
#